data_AF-A0A2N1UPH4-F1
#
_entry.id   AF-A0A2N1UPH4-F1
#
_cell.length_a   1.000
_cell.length_b   1.000
_cell.length_c   1.000
_cell.angle_alpha   90.00
_cell.angle_beta   90.00
_cell.angle_gamma   90.00
#
_symmetry.space_group_name_H-M   'P 1'
#
loop_
_entity.id
_entity.type
_entity.pdbx_description
1 polymer ?
#
loop_
_entity_poly.entity_id
_entity_poly.type
_entity_poly.pdbx_seq_one_letter_code
_entity_poly.pdbx_strand_id
1 'polypeptide(L)'
;MSWLAPAIVAILSGSVILSAVFLYLYAREREPWMGIWGVAWLAYSARFGVELYQVLSHSTAVGPALVNYLLVLVTGVLLLDGSYALAGKTIPKWHRGLALAVAAWTIVAATLALPEFYLGIAAWTFRGVANIAAGVVWYRSITQSGPWGKITGVAFITWGLHNLDYPFLRGVASFAPFGFMFGAFLEFIIAFGALIAYFELTRERLSE
;
A
#
# COMPACT_ATOMS: atom_id res chain seq x y z
N MET A 1 23.32 -9.76 1.25
CA MET A 1 22.35 -10.10 2.33
C MET A 1 21.51 -11.27 1.86
N SER A 2 21.82 -12.50 2.29
CA SER A 2 21.14 -13.71 1.81
C SER A 2 19.63 -13.77 2.12
N TRP A 3 19.15 -12.97 3.08
CA TRP A 3 17.76 -12.95 3.53
C TRP A 3 16.84 -12.02 2.73
N LEU A 4 17.38 -11.01 2.03
CA LEU A 4 16.58 -9.94 1.43
C LEU A 4 15.75 -10.40 0.24
N ALA A 5 16.36 -11.15 -0.69
CA ALA A 5 15.65 -11.68 -1.85
C ALA A 5 14.51 -12.65 -1.45
N PRO A 6 14.72 -13.63 -0.55
CA PRO A 6 13.61 -14.46 -0.03
C PRO A 6 12.48 -13.64 0.61
N ALA A 7 12.81 -12.61 1.40
CA ALA A 7 11.80 -11.75 2.01
C ALA A 7 10.97 -11.01 0.96
N ILE A 8 11.63 -10.42 -0.06
CA ILE A 8 10.93 -9.75 -1.18
C ILE A 8 10.04 -10.73 -1.94
N VAL A 9 10.52 -11.95 -2.22
CA VAL A 9 9.75 -12.98 -2.93
C VAL A 9 8.48 -13.37 -2.14
N ALA A 10 8.57 -13.47 -0.81
CA ALA A 10 7.41 -13.77 0.02
C ALA A 10 6.33 -12.68 -0.08
N ILE A 11 6.70 -11.40 0.04
CA ILE A 11 5.73 -10.29 -0.06
C ILE A 11 5.20 -10.13 -1.48
N LEU A 12 6.07 -10.28 -2.49
CA LEU A 12 5.67 -10.29 -3.89
C LEU A 12 4.60 -11.36 -4.16
N SER A 13 4.83 -12.58 -3.68
CA SER A 13 3.88 -13.69 -3.87
C SER A 13 2.55 -13.40 -3.18
N GLY A 14 2.59 -12.90 -1.94
CA GLY A 14 1.40 -12.50 -1.20
C GLY A 14 0.59 -11.42 -1.93
N SER A 15 1.24 -10.32 -2.29
CA SER A 15 0.59 -9.21 -2.98
C SER A 15 0.01 -9.60 -4.36
N VAL A 16 0.66 -10.50 -5.10
CA VAL A 16 0.15 -11.02 -6.38
C VAL A 16 -1.14 -11.81 -6.15
N ILE A 17 -1.17 -12.67 -5.13
CA ILE A 17 -2.37 -13.42 -4.77
C ILE A 17 -3.49 -12.46 -4.36
N LEU A 18 -3.19 -11.46 -3.53
CA LEU A 18 -4.18 -10.46 -3.12
C LEU A 18 -4.73 -9.68 -4.32
N SER A 19 -3.86 -9.22 -5.22
CA SER A 19 -4.26 -8.57 -6.47
C SER A 19 -5.22 -9.46 -7.28
N ALA A 20 -4.86 -10.72 -7.49
CA ALA A 20 -5.70 -11.66 -8.22
C ALA A 20 -7.07 -11.88 -7.53
N VAL A 21 -7.10 -12.05 -6.21
CA VAL A 21 -8.33 -12.23 -5.43
C VAL A 21 -9.24 -10.99 -5.56
N PHE A 22 -8.71 -9.79 -5.34
CA PHE A 22 -9.50 -8.56 -5.41
C PHE A 22 -10.01 -8.26 -6.82
N LEU A 23 -9.19 -8.50 -7.86
CA LEU A 23 -9.60 -8.33 -9.25
C LEU A 23 -10.64 -9.38 -9.68
N TYR A 24 -10.48 -10.63 -9.21
CA TYR A 24 -11.48 -11.69 -9.44
C TYR A 24 -12.81 -11.32 -8.80
N LEU A 25 -12.80 -10.89 -7.52
CA LEU A 25 -14.00 -10.46 -6.82
C LEU A 25 -14.64 -9.24 -7.48
N TYR A 26 -13.83 -8.27 -7.94
CA TYR A 26 -14.35 -7.15 -8.73
C TYR A 26 -15.05 -7.61 -10.01
N ALA A 27 -14.49 -8.58 -10.74
CA ALA A 27 -15.12 -9.10 -11.95
C ALA A 27 -16.49 -9.75 -11.68
N ARG A 28 -16.66 -10.36 -10.49
CA ARG A 28 -17.88 -11.03 -10.04
C ARG A 28 -18.91 -10.08 -9.43
N GLU A 29 -18.50 -9.32 -8.42
CA GLU A 29 -19.38 -8.48 -7.60
C GLU A 29 -19.57 -7.07 -8.17
N ARG A 30 -18.64 -6.61 -9.03
CA ARG A 30 -18.64 -5.26 -9.63
C ARG A 30 -18.60 -4.10 -8.64
N GLU A 31 -18.23 -4.38 -7.39
CA GLU A 31 -18.00 -3.38 -6.36
C GLU A 31 -16.74 -2.54 -6.64
N PRO A 32 -16.86 -1.21 -6.87
CA PRO A 32 -15.74 -0.39 -7.35
C PRO A 32 -14.50 -0.42 -6.46
N TRP A 33 -14.69 -0.48 -5.14
CA TRP A 33 -13.59 -0.48 -4.18
C TRP A 33 -12.69 -1.72 -4.32
N MET A 34 -13.25 -2.88 -4.69
CA MET A 34 -12.50 -4.12 -4.91
C MET A 34 -11.58 -3.99 -6.12
N GLY A 35 -12.08 -3.39 -7.20
CA GLY A 35 -11.28 -3.15 -8.41
C GLY A 35 -10.13 -2.18 -8.14
N ILE A 36 -10.41 -1.10 -7.42
CA ILE A 36 -9.39 -0.10 -7.03
C ILE A 36 -8.31 -0.77 -6.16
N TRP A 37 -8.69 -1.55 -5.16
CA TRP A 37 -7.74 -2.26 -4.30
C TRP A 37 -6.97 -3.35 -5.04
N GLY A 38 -7.61 -4.08 -5.96
CA GLY A 38 -6.93 -5.06 -6.82
C GLY A 38 -5.82 -4.41 -7.65
N VAL A 39 -6.08 -3.24 -8.25
CA VAL A 39 -5.05 -2.46 -8.96
C VAL A 39 -4.00 -1.90 -7.99
N ALA A 40 -4.38 -1.53 -6.76
CA ALA A 40 -3.42 -1.10 -5.74
C ALA A 40 -2.44 -2.22 -5.40
N TRP A 41 -2.93 -3.44 -5.15
CA TRP A 41 -2.12 -4.62 -4.89
C TRP A 41 -1.25 -4.97 -6.10
N LEU A 42 -1.76 -4.83 -7.32
CA LEU A 42 -0.96 -5.02 -8.53
C LEU A 42 0.22 -4.03 -8.60
N ALA A 43 -0.01 -2.74 -8.32
CA ALA A 43 1.05 -1.74 -8.27
C ALA A 43 2.06 -2.04 -7.16
N TYR A 44 1.58 -2.55 -6.02
CA TYR A 44 2.41 -2.98 -4.90
C TYR A 44 3.28 -4.21 -5.24
N SER A 45 2.71 -5.19 -5.96
CA SER A 45 3.46 -6.33 -6.50
C SER A 45 4.51 -5.88 -7.51
N ALA A 46 4.14 -5.00 -8.44
CA ALA A 46 5.09 -4.46 -9.43
C ALA A 46 6.28 -3.78 -8.74
N ARG A 47 6.03 -3.06 -7.64
CA ARG A 47 7.08 -2.43 -6.84
C ARG A 47 8.08 -3.47 -6.32
N PHE A 48 7.60 -4.57 -5.73
CA PHE A 48 8.49 -5.63 -5.27
C PHE A 48 9.17 -6.40 -6.41
N GLY A 49 8.54 -6.51 -7.58
CA GLY A 49 9.21 -7.01 -8.78
C GLY A 49 10.42 -6.15 -9.17
N VAL A 50 10.26 -4.82 -9.15
CA VAL A 50 11.34 -3.86 -9.40
C VAL A 50 12.40 -3.90 -8.30
N GLU A 51 11.99 -4.09 -7.04
CA GLU A 51 12.91 -4.23 -5.90
C GLU A 51 13.73 -5.53 -6.00
N LEU A 52 13.09 -6.64 -6.35
CA LEU A 52 13.74 -7.93 -6.58
C LEU A 52 14.75 -7.84 -7.73
N TYR A 53 14.36 -7.20 -8.84
CA TYR A 53 15.27 -6.95 -9.95
C TYR A 53 16.53 -6.20 -9.50
N GLN A 54 16.39 -5.11 -8.74
CA GLN A 54 17.53 -4.34 -8.24
C GLN A 54 18.45 -5.18 -7.35
N VAL A 55 17.88 -6.00 -6.46
CA VAL A 55 18.65 -6.88 -5.57
C VAL A 55 19.40 -7.95 -6.36
N LEU A 56 18.77 -8.61 -7.33
CA LEU A 56 19.40 -9.70 -8.09
C LEU A 56 20.42 -9.19 -9.11
N SER A 57 20.14 -8.06 -9.76
CA SER A 57 21.04 -7.45 -10.75
C SER A 57 22.16 -6.61 -10.13
N HIS A 58 22.08 -6.31 -8.83
CA HIS A 58 22.95 -5.33 -8.15
C HIS A 58 22.92 -3.95 -8.84
N SER A 59 21.81 -3.62 -9.52
CA SER A 59 21.68 -2.37 -10.26
C SER A 59 21.60 -1.19 -9.31
N THR A 60 22.47 -0.21 -9.51
CA THR A 60 22.46 1.09 -8.84
C THR A 60 21.85 2.18 -9.72
N ALA A 61 21.21 1.81 -10.83
CA ALA A 61 20.60 2.75 -11.75
C ALA A 61 19.42 3.48 -11.07
N VAL A 62 19.32 4.78 -11.33
CA VAL A 62 18.26 5.64 -10.76
C VAL A 62 16.87 5.25 -11.30
N GLY A 63 16.78 4.69 -12.52
CA GLY A 63 15.52 4.33 -13.18
C GLY A 63 14.66 3.37 -12.35
N PRO A 64 15.14 2.17 -11.99
CA PRO A 64 14.42 1.25 -11.12
C PRO A 64 13.99 1.85 -9.77
N ALA A 65 14.85 2.66 -9.14
CA ALA A 65 14.51 3.34 -7.88
C ALA A 65 13.35 4.33 -8.07
N LEU A 66 13.39 5.15 -9.14
CA LEU A 66 12.33 6.07 -9.51
C LEU A 66 11.00 5.33 -9.71
N VAL A 67 11.00 4.23 -10.48
CA VAL A 67 9.80 3.41 -10.69
C VAL A 67 9.25 2.87 -9.37
N ASN A 68 10.13 2.43 -8.46
CA ASN A 68 9.72 1.93 -7.13
C ASN A 68 8.95 3.00 -6.34
N TYR A 69 9.46 4.24 -6.28
CA TYR A 69 8.79 5.33 -5.55
C TYR A 69 7.50 5.80 -6.20
N LEU A 70 7.42 5.81 -7.54
CA LEU A 70 6.17 6.12 -8.23
C LEU A 70 5.10 5.05 -7.93
N LEU A 71 5.48 3.78 -7.87
CA LEU A 71 4.56 2.70 -7.47
C LEU A 71 4.12 2.82 -6.01
N VAL A 72 5.00 3.24 -5.09
CA VAL A 72 4.62 3.57 -3.70
C VAL A 72 3.51 4.62 -3.66
N LEU A 73 3.62 5.69 -4.46
CA LEU A 73 2.59 6.74 -4.55
C LEU A 73 1.28 6.20 -5.11
N VAL A 74 1.34 5.47 -6.23
CA VAL A 74 0.16 4.90 -6.88
C VAL A 74 -0.59 3.97 -5.93
N THR A 75 0.10 3.05 -5.26
CA THR A 75 -0.54 2.19 -4.26
C THR A 75 -1.19 3.03 -3.15
N GLY A 76 -0.55 4.13 -2.70
CA GLY A 76 -1.05 5.02 -1.64
C GLY A 76 -2.38 5.68 -2.03
N VAL A 77 -2.42 6.25 -3.22
CA VAL A 77 -3.63 6.85 -3.79
C VAL A 77 -4.75 5.82 -3.90
N LEU A 78 -4.46 4.65 -4.49
CA LEU A 78 -5.49 3.65 -4.77
C LEU A 78 -6.07 3.03 -3.49
N LEU A 79 -5.25 2.70 -2.48
CA LEU A 79 -5.78 2.16 -1.22
C LEU A 79 -6.66 3.19 -0.49
N LEU A 80 -6.28 4.46 -0.52
CA LEU A 80 -7.08 5.54 0.05
C LEU A 80 -8.40 5.73 -0.72
N ASP A 81 -8.33 5.84 -2.05
CA ASP A 81 -9.49 5.97 -2.94
C ASP A 81 -10.48 4.81 -2.72
N GLY A 82 -9.99 3.57 -2.68
CA GLY A 82 -10.83 2.40 -2.45
C GLY A 82 -11.42 2.35 -1.03
N SER A 83 -10.70 2.84 -0.03
CA SER A 83 -11.24 2.94 1.35
C SER A 83 -12.41 3.93 1.43
N TYR A 84 -12.31 5.07 0.74
CA TYR A 84 -13.42 6.03 0.62
C TYR A 84 -14.59 5.46 -0.18
N ALA A 85 -14.29 4.74 -1.28
CA ALA A 85 -15.30 4.10 -2.11
C ALA A 85 -16.12 3.08 -1.32
N LEU A 86 -15.46 2.19 -0.54
CA LEU A 86 -16.16 1.24 0.34
C LEU A 86 -16.99 1.96 1.41
N ALA A 87 -16.46 3.04 1.98
CA ALA A 87 -17.17 3.83 2.99
C ALA A 87 -18.37 4.62 2.43
N GLY A 88 -18.61 4.60 1.11
CA GLY A 88 -19.62 5.44 0.46
C GLY A 88 -19.35 6.94 0.63
N LYS A 89 -18.08 7.33 0.85
CA LYS A 89 -17.68 8.73 1.11
C LYS A 89 -17.02 9.36 -0.10
N THR A 90 -17.28 10.64 -0.31
CA THR A 90 -16.56 11.43 -1.30
C THR A 90 -15.14 11.73 -0.82
N ILE A 91 -14.13 11.35 -1.61
CA ILE A 91 -12.75 11.68 -1.29
C ILE A 91 -12.39 13.10 -1.73
N PRO A 92 -11.71 13.90 -0.90
CA PRO A 92 -11.21 15.21 -1.31
C PRO A 92 -10.19 15.10 -2.44
N LYS A 93 -10.32 15.86 -3.53
CA LYS A 93 -9.44 15.76 -4.72
C LYS A 93 -7.98 16.18 -4.47
N TRP A 94 -7.70 16.89 -3.36
CA TRP A 94 -6.36 17.41 -3.06
C TRP A 94 -5.30 16.31 -2.92
N HIS A 95 -5.67 15.10 -2.49
CA HIS A 95 -4.71 14.01 -2.31
C HIS A 95 -4.06 13.59 -3.64
N ARG A 96 -4.79 13.64 -4.76
CA ARG A 96 -4.24 13.36 -6.10
C ARG A 96 -3.32 14.48 -6.58
N GLY A 97 -3.71 15.73 -6.33
CA GLY A 97 -2.85 16.88 -6.61
C GLY A 97 -1.53 16.82 -5.83
N LEU A 98 -1.61 16.44 -4.55
CA LEU A 98 -0.43 16.22 -3.71
C LEU A 98 0.40 15.03 -4.22
N ALA A 99 -0.22 13.91 -4.60
CA ALA A 99 0.50 12.77 -5.17
C ALA A 99 1.23 13.14 -6.46
N LEU A 100 0.62 13.95 -7.33
CA LEU A 100 1.25 14.47 -8.55
C LEU A 100 2.42 15.41 -8.23
N ALA A 101 2.28 16.29 -7.23
CA ALA A 101 3.37 17.15 -6.78
C ALA A 101 4.55 16.33 -6.23
N VAL A 102 4.26 15.28 -5.46
CA VAL A 102 5.29 14.37 -4.94
C VAL A 102 5.94 13.57 -6.07
N ALA A 103 5.17 13.09 -7.05
CA ALA A 103 5.72 12.41 -8.23
C ALA A 103 6.65 13.34 -9.04
N ALA A 104 6.24 14.59 -9.25
CA ALA A 104 7.07 15.60 -9.90
C ALA A 104 8.36 15.85 -9.12
N TRP A 105 8.28 15.99 -7.80
CA TRP A 105 9.46 16.09 -6.93
C TRP A 105 10.39 14.88 -7.07
N THR A 106 9.87 13.65 -7.00
CA THR A 106 10.67 12.43 -7.12
C THR A 106 11.37 12.35 -8.48
N ILE A 107 10.72 12.78 -9.57
CA ILE A 107 11.34 12.87 -10.90
C ILE A 107 12.45 13.91 -10.91
N VAL A 108 12.21 15.12 -10.37
CA VAL A 108 13.22 16.18 -10.29
C VAL A 108 14.43 15.72 -9.47
N ALA A 109 14.20 15.14 -8.29
CA ALA A 109 15.24 14.61 -7.42
C ALA A 109 16.09 13.54 -8.13
N ALA A 110 15.46 12.66 -8.91
CA ALA A 110 16.14 11.67 -9.73
C ALA A 110 16.98 12.31 -10.85
N THR A 111 16.45 13.31 -11.56
CA THR A 111 17.18 14.00 -12.65
C THR A 111 18.37 14.81 -12.16
N LEU A 112 18.29 15.34 -10.95
CA LEU A 112 19.39 16.06 -10.29
C LEU A 112 20.37 15.12 -9.58
N ALA A 113 20.18 13.80 -9.69
CA ALA A 113 21.00 12.77 -9.04
C ALA A 113 21.16 13.01 -7.53
N LEU A 114 20.08 13.43 -6.86
CA LEU A 114 20.10 13.60 -5.40
C LEU A 114 20.26 12.24 -4.70
N PRO A 115 20.76 12.22 -3.46
CA PRO A 115 20.81 11.00 -2.65
C PRO A 115 19.44 10.31 -2.54
N GLU A 116 19.43 8.97 -2.52
CA GLU A 116 18.21 8.14 -2.49
C GLU A 116 17.19 8.57 -1.42
N PHE A 117 17.69 9.04 -0.27
CA PHE A 117 16.86 9.62 0.80
C PHE A 117 15.88 10.69 0.29
N TYR A 118 16.34 11.63 -0.54
CA TYR A 118 15.52 12.72 -1.07
C TYR A 118 14.53 12.28 -2.15
N LEU A 119 14.85 11.20 -2.88
CA LEU A 119 13.94 10.59 -3.84
C LEU A 119 12.76 9.93 -3.11
N GLY A 120 13.06 9.21 -2.02
CA GLY A 120 12.09 8.39 -1.32
C GLY A 120 11.28 9.12 -0.24
N ILE A 121 11.86 10.10 0.48
CA ILE A 121 11.24 10.67 1.68
C ILE A 121 9.83 11.22 1.43
N ALA A 122 9.63 11.92 0.32
CA ALA A 122 8.33 12.51 0.00
C ALA A 122 7.30 11.42 -0.37
N ALA A 123 7.70 10.41 -1.15
CA ALA A 123 6.84 9.30 -1.55
C ALA A 123 6.41 8.43 -0.36
N TRP A 124 7.35 8.08 0.52
CA TRP A 124 7.09 7.34 1.75
C TRP A 124 6.26 8.13 2.75
N THR A 125 6.51 9.43 2.88
CA THR A 125 5.69 10.32 3.71
C THR A 125 4.25 10.36 3.22
N PHE A 126 4.05 10.57 1.92
CA PHE A 126 2.72 10.55 1.31
C PHE A 126 2.02 9.20 1.55
N ARG A 127 2.71 8.09 1.27
CA ARG A 127 2.19 6.74 1.49
C ARG A 127 1.77 6.51 2.94
N GLY A 128 2.61 6.90 3.89
CA GLY A 128 2.33 6.76 5.32
C GLY A 128 1.09 7.56 5.75
N VAL A 129 1.00 8.83 5.35
CA VAL A 129 -0.15 9.69 5.62
C VAL A 129 -1.42 9.16 4.94
N ALA A 130 -1.33 8.70 3.69
CA ALA A 130 -2.47 8.11 2.97
C ALA A 130 -2.99 6.85 3.67
N ASN A 131 -2.09 5.97 4.14
CA ASN A 131 -2.46 4.78 4.91
C ASN A 131 -3.10 5.14 6.26
N ILE A 132 -2.58 6.13 6.98
CA ILE A 132 -3.19 6.62 8.23
C ILE A 132 -4.59 7.17 7.95
N ALA A 133 -4.75 7.98 6.89
CA ALA A 133 -6.03 8.53 6.49
C ALA A 133 -7.04 7.43 6.12
N ALA A 134 -6.61 6.42 5.36
CA ALA A 134 -7.41 5.23 5.07
C ALA A 134 -7.83 4.53 6.36
N GLY A 135 -6.90 4.32 7.29
CA GLY A 135 -7.19 3.68 8.57
C GLY A 135 -8.19 4.44 9.42
N VAL A 136 -8.14 5.78 9.43
CA VAL A 136 -9.15 6.63 10.08
C VAL A 136 -10.53 6.47 9.44
N VAL A 137 -10.60 6.40 8.10
CA VAL A 137 -11.86 6.15 7.38
C VAL A 137 -12.44 4.79 7.78
N TRP A 138 -11.62 3.74 7.75
CA TRP A 138 -12.00 2.39 8.15
C TRP A 138 -12.53 2.34 9.59
N TYR A 139 -11.75 2.87 10.53
CA TYR A 139 -12.09 2.84 11.95
C TYR A 139 -13.40 3.57 12.28
N ARG A 140 -13.67 4.69 11.60
CA ARG A 140 -14.81 5.57 11.92
C ARG A 140 -16.05 5.34 11.07
N SER A 141 -15.91 4.76 9.88
CA SER A 141 -16.99 4.77 8.87
C SER A 141 -17.49 3.39 8.50
N ILE A 142 -16.67 2.35 8.71
CA ILE A 142 -17.01 0.96 8.39
C ILE A 142 -17.42 0.26 9.69
N THR A 143 -18.46 0.77 10.36
CA THR A 143 -18.81 0.36 11.73
C THR A 143 -19.78 -0.82 11.80
N GLN A 144 -20.53 -1.07 10.73
CA GLN A 144 -21.46 -2.20 10.58
C GLN A 144 -20.77 -3.50 10.13
N SER A 145 -19.44 -3.52 10.07
CA SER A 145 -18.68 -4.69 9.65
C SER A 145 -18.07 -5.42 10.85
N GLY A 146 -18.88 -5.60 11.91
CA GLY A 146 -18.43 -6.19 13.16
C GLY A 146 -17.12 -5.60 13.71
N PRO A 147 -16.20 -6.41 14.26
CA PRO A 147 -14.91 -5.92 14.73
C PRO A 147 -13.92 -5.60 13.59
N TRP A 148 -14.14 -6.14 12.40
CA TRP A 148 -13.15 -6.12 11.32
C TRP A 148 -12.91 -4.75 10.71
N GLY A 149 -13.91 -3.87 10.73
CA GLY A 149 -13.74 -2.48 10.28
C GLY A 149 -12.71 -1.73 11.13
N LYS A 150 -12.75 -1.95 12.46
CA LYS A 150 -11.79 -1.35 13.40
C LYS A 150 -10.42 -2.02 13.32
N ILE A 151 -10.37 -3.36 13.22
CA ILE A 151 -9.11 -4.10 13.09
C ILE A 151 -8.35 -3.65 11.83
N THR A 152 -9.02 -3.61 10.67
CA THR A 152 -8.45 -3.12 9.41
C THR A 152 -8.00 -1.66 9.53
N GLY A 153 -8.79 -0.83 10.20
CA GLY A 153 -8.43 0.58 10.44
C GLY A 153 -7.16 0.75 11.26
N VAL A 154 -7.04 0.02 12.37
CA VAL A 154 -5.82 0.02 13.21
C VAL A 154 -4.62 -0.52 12.43
N ALA A 155 -4.80 -1.58 11.65
CA ALA A 155 -3.74 -2.15 10.82
C ALA A 155 -3.24 -1.14 9.78
N PHE A 156 -4.13 -0.40 9.13
CA PHE A 156 -3.76 0.69 8.21
C PHE A 156 -2.98 1.81 8.90
N ILE A 157 -3.43 2.27 10.08
CA ILE A 157 -2.73 3.30 10.85
C ILE A 157 -1.32 2.82 11.20
N THR A 158 -1.22 1.59 11.71
CA THR A 158 0.05 0.97 12.07
C THR A 158 0.97 0.83 10.87
N TRP A 159 0.42 0.43 9.71
CA TRP A 159 1.20 0.31 8.48
C TRP A 159 1.65 1.66 7.94
N GLY A 160 0.82 2.69 8.08
CA GLY A 160 1.18 4.05 7.74
C GLY A 160 2.33 4.58 8.60
N LEU A 161 2.27 4.38 9.92
CA LEU A 161 3.39 4.71 10.82
C LEU A 161 4.66 3.94 10.44
N HIS A 162 4.54 2.64 10.15
CA HIS A 162 5.66 1.85 9.68
C HIS A 162 6.23 2.36 8.34
N ASN A 163 5.39 2.89 7.43
CA ASN A 163 5.89 3.48 6.19
C ASN A 163 6.60 4.83 6.41
N LEU A 164 6.29 5.55 7.48
CA LEU A 164 6.99 6.81 7.83
C LEU A 164 8.39 6.56 8.39
N ASP A 165 8.63 5.42 9.04
CA ASP A 165 9.96 5.07 9.55
C ASP A 165 10.94 4.61 8.45
N TYR A 166 10.41 4.17 7.30
CA TYR A 166 11.15 3.48 6.27
C TYR A 166 12.37 4.25 5.73
N PRO A 167 12.29 5.57 5.43
CA PRO A 167 13.44 6.34 4.96
C PRO A 167 14.61 6.40 5.95
N PHE A 168 14.34 6.19 7.24
CA PHE A 168 15.34 6.26 8.32
C PHE A 168 15.87 4.87 8.68
N LEU A 169 15.01 3.86 8.69
CA LEU A 169 15.34 2.52 9.18
C LEU A 169 15.78 1.53 8.10
N ARG A 170 15.49 1.78 6.81
CA ARG A 170 15.87 0.86 5.72
C ARG A 170 17.37 0.57 5.68
N GLY A 171 18.20 1.58 5.93
CA GLY A 171 19.66 1.45 5.95
C GLY A 171 20.21 0.67 7.15
N VAL A 172 19.39 0.41 8.17
CA VAL A 172 19.81 -0.27 9.40
C VAL A 172 19.60 -1.77 9.24
N ALA A 173 20.67 -2.49 8.91
CA ALA A 173 20.64 -3.91 8.55
C ALA A 173 19.96 -4.83 9.58
N SER A 174 20.03 -4.50 10.88
CA SER A 174 19.40 -5.28 11.95
C SER A 174 17.87 -5.15 12.00
N PHE A 175 17.31 -4.04 11.52
CA PHE A 175 15.86 -3.79 11.52
C PHE A 175 15.20 -4.23 10.22
N ALA A 176 15.93 -4.23 9.12
CA ALA A 176 15.36 -4.45 7.80
C ALA A 176 14.56 -5.78 7.68
N PRO A 177 15.04 -6.95 8.14
CA PRO A 177 14.26 -8.20 8.07
C PRO A 177 12.91 -8.11 8.81
N PHE A 178 12.90 -7.51 10.00
CA PHE A 178 11.70 -7.33 10.80
C PHE A 178 10.72 -6.36 10.15
N GLY A 179 11.23 -5.31 9.49
CA GLY A 179 10.41 -4.37 8.72
C GLY A 179 9.67 -5.08 7.57
N PHE A 180 10.36 -5.89 6.77
CA PHE A 180 9.71 -6.68 5.71
C PHE A 180 8.64 -7.62 6.26
N MET A 181 8.96 -8.36 7.33
CA MET A 181 8.01 -9.28 7.96
C MET A 181 6.77 -8.55 8.50
N PHE A 182 6.97 -7.42 9.19
CA PHE A 182 5.89 -6.63 9.78
C PHE A 182 5.01 -6.00 8.70
N GLY A 183 5.61 -5.45 7.65
CA GLY A 183 4.88 -4.94 6.49
C GLY A 183 4.02 -6.00 5.82
N ALA A 184 4.54 -7.21 5.61
CA ALA A 184 3.79 -8.34 5.05
C ALA A 184 2.62 -8.75 5.93
N PHE A 185 2.84 -8.84 7.24
CA PHE A 185 1.81 -9.18 8.21
C PHE A 185 0.64 -8.17 8.20
N LEU A 186 0.95 -6.88 8.20
CA LEU A 186 -0.06 -5.82 8.16
C LEU A 186 -0.84 -5.81 6.83
N GLU A 187 -0.16 -6.03 5.71
CA GLU A 187 -0.81 -6.17 4.40
C GLU A 187 -1.90 -7.26 4.43
N PHE A 188 -1.59 -8.45 4.96
CA PHE A 188 -2.57 -9.53 5.04
C PHE A 188 -3.73 -9.21 5.97
N ILE A 189 -3.47 -8.57 7.13
CA ILE A 189 -4.55 -8.13 8.03
C ILE A 189 -5.47 -7.14 7.31
N ILE A 190 -4.90 -6.18 6.59
CA ILE A 190 -5.67 -5.16 5.87
C ILE A 190 -6.51 -5.81 4.76
N ALA A 191 -5.89 -6.66 3.95
CA ALA A 191 -6.55 -7.28 2.80
C ALA A 191 -7.66 -8.25 3.24
N PHE A 192 -7.37 -9.17 4.16
CA PHE A 192 -8.36 -10.12 4.65
C PHE A 192 -9.41 -9.44 5.53
N GLY A 193 -9.00 -8.52 6.40
CA GLY A 193 -9.92 -7.75 7.23
C GLY A 193 -10.92 -6.95 6.39
N ALA A 194 -10.50 -6.43 5.23
CA ALA A 194 -11.41 -5.75 4.32
C ALA A 194 -12.41 -6.70 3.65
N LEU A 195 -11.98 -7.89 3.22
CA LEU A 195 -12.88 -8.89 2.65
C LEU A 195 -13.89 -9.40 3.67
N ILE A 196 -13.44 -9.72 4.89
CA ILE A 196 -14.33 -10.17 5.97
C ILE A 196 -15.32 -9.05 6.33
N ALA A 197 -14.84 -7.82 6.49
CA ALA A 197 -15.69 -6.68 6.75
C ALA A 197 -16.78 -6.51 5.67
N TYR A 198 -16.40 -6.63 4.39
CA TYR A 198 -17.36 -6.56 3.29
C TYR A 198 -18.40 -7.69 3.32
N PHE A 199 -18.00 -8.92 3.63
CA PHE A 199 -18.94 -10.03 3.77
C PHE A 199 -19.91 -9.82 4.93
N GLU A 200 -19.46 -9.25 6.05
CA GLU A 200 -20.33 -8.91 7.17
C GLU A 200 -21.35 -7.82 6.79
N LEU A 201 -20.91 -6.75 6.13
CA LEU A 201 -21.81 -5.70 5.63
C LEU A 201 -22.86 -6.26 4.67
N THR A 202 -22.44 -7.14 3.75
CA THR A 202 -23.35 -7.76 2.79
C THR A 202 -24.33 -8.70 3.48
N ARG A 203 -23.90 -9.46 4.48
CA ARG A 203 -24.76 -10.36 5.24
C ARG A 203 -25.82 -9.59 6.03
N GLU A 204 -25.45 -8.50 6.70
CA GLU A 204 -26.39 -7.65 7.45
C GLU A 204 -27.49 -7.09 6.52
N ARG A 205 -27.10 -6.58 5.35
CA ARG A 205 -28.04 -6.07 4.33
C ARG A 205 -29.02 -7.12 3.79
N LEU A 206 -28.63 -8.40 3.77
CA LEU A 206 -29.49 -9.49 3.32
C LEU A 206 -30.43 -10.02 4.42
N SER A 207 -30.18 -9.64 5.68
CA SER A 207 -31.01 -10.04 6.82
C SER A 207 -32.06 -8.99 7.21
N GLU A 208 -32.00 -7.79 6.62
CA GLU A 208 -33.02 -6.73 6.70
C GLU A 208 -34.10 -6.94 5.62
#